data_AF-A0A1S3D072-F1
#
_entry.id   AF-A0A1S3D072-F1
#
_cell.length_a   1.000
_cell.length_b   1.000
_cell.length_c   1.000
_cell.angle_alpha   90.00
_cell.angle_beta   90.00
_cell.angle_gamma   90.00
#
_symmetry.space_group_name_H-M   'P 1'
#
loop_
_entity.id
_entity.type
_entity.pdbx_description
1 polymer ?
#
loop_
_entity_poly.entity_id
_entity_poly.type
_entity_poly.pdbx_seq_one_letter_code
_entity_poly.pdbx_strand_id
1 'polypeptide(L)'
;MQTTEQSIQRIDQMSLKLYRLAQNIRKEVEAVKLKWRREKEELKKVSFIENGYQKVQVSLDQVVSENLNNSNSDVGGVSLQPSSDVNSKKCANCNREAFAECSMCRQTPYCSTFCQRKDWTTHQVECVRSDQIMLIVDTTQ
;
A
#
# COMPACT_ATOMS: atom_id res chain seq x y z
N MET A 1 2.44 50.14 47.94
CA MET A 1 3.77 50.01 47.30
C MET A 1 4.33 48.59 47.44
N GLN A 2 4.33 47.96 48.62
CA GLN A 2 4.78 46.56 48.80
C GLN A 2 3.95 45.51 48.05
N THR A 3 2.63 45.69 47.95
CA THR A 3 1.72 44.72 47.29
C THR A 3 1.88 44.68 45.77
N THR A 4 2.16 45.82 45.15
CA THR A 4 2.45 45.94 43.72
C THR A 4 3.79 45.31 43.37
N GLU A 5 4.80 45.49 44.22
CA GLU A 5 6.14 44.90 44.03
C GLU A 5 6.10 43.36 44.09
N GLN A 6 5.38 42.80 45.07
CA GLN A 6 5.16 41.35 45.15
C GLN A 6 4.43 40.78 43.94
N SER A 7 3.47 41.53 43.40
CA SER A 7 2.72 41.13 42.20
C SER A 7 3.61 41.10 40.96
N ILE A 8 4.50 42.09 40.80
CA ILE A 8 5.49 42.14 39.72
C ILE A 8 6.47 40.96 39.82
N GLN A 9 6.97 40.66 41.02
CA GLN A 9 7.86 39.51 41.23
C GLN A 9 7.20 38.17 40.85
N ARG A 10 5.91 37.99 41.14
CA ARG A 10 5.17 36.79 40.73
C ARG A 10 5.05 36.68 39.22
N ILE A 11 4.76 37.80 38.54
CA ILE A 11 4.67 37.83 37.08
C ILE A 11 6.03 37.49 36.46
N ASP A 12 7.13 38.03 37.00
CA ASP A 12 8.47 37.72 36.51
C ASP A 12 8.86 36.25 36.74
N GLN A 13 8.47 35.67 37.88
CA GLN A 13 8.65 34.25 38.12
C GLN A 13 7.85 33.38 37.14
N MET A 14 6.62 33.78 36.81
CA MET A 14 5.79 33.08 35.83
C MET A 14 6.34 33.22 34.42
N SER A 15 6.80 34.41 34.03
CA SER A 15 7.40 34.67 32.71
C SER A 15 8.63 33.78 32.49
N LEU A 16 9.47 33.63 33.52
CA LEU A 16 10.65 32.78 33.47
C LEU A 16 10.31 31.29 33.34
N LYS A 17 9.27 30.83 34.04
CA LYS A 17 8.77 29.44 33.91
C LYS A 17 8.22 29.18 32.51
N LEU A 18 7.42 30.11 31.98
CA LEU A 18 6.88 30.02 30.62
C LEU A 18 7.99 30.01 29.56
N TYR A 19 9.00 30.87 29.72
CA TYR A 19 10.15 30.90 28.82
C TYR A 19 10.89 29.56 28.82
N ARG A 20 11.19 28.99 29.98
CA ARG A 20 11.84 27.67 30.09
C ARG A 20 11.00 26.56 29.46
N LEU A 21 9.68 26.57 29.68
CA LEU A 21 8.77 25.62 29.06
C LEU A 21 8.81 25.73 27.53
N ALA A 22 8.74 26.94 26.98
CA ALA A 22 8.82 27.19 25.55
C ALA A 22 10.18 26.72 24.97
N GLN A 23 11.27 26.93 25.69
CA GLN A 23 12.58 26.42 25.28
C GLN A 23 12.64 24.89 25.28
N ASN A 24 12.04 24.24 26.28
CA ASN A 24 11.98 22.78 26.34
C ASN A 24 11.15 22.20 25.20
N ILE A 25 9.95 22.74 24.95
CA ILE A 25 9.10 22.32 23.83
C ILE A 25 9.86 22.47 22.52
N ARG A 26 10.56 23.60 22.31
CA ARG A 26 11.38 23.79 21.11
C ARG A 26 12.45 22.70 20.95
N LYS A 27 13.14 22.32 22.03
CA LYS A 27 14.13 21.23 22.00
C LYS A 27 13.49 19.89 21.66
N GLU A 28 12.37 19.54 22.29
CA GLU A 28 11.67 18.29 22.02
C GLU A 28 11.16 18.23 20.57
N VAL A 29 10.63 19.32 20.03
CA VAL A 29 10.21 19.41 18.63
C VAL A 29 11.37 19.16 17.68
N GLU A 30 12.53 19.77 17.93
CA GLU A 30 13.73 19.54 17.10
C GLU A 30 14.24 18.10 17.22
N ALA A 31 14.16 17.49 18.41
CA ALA A 31 14.51 16.09 18.62
C ALA A 31 13.57 15.16 17.81
N VAL A 32 12.27 15.42 17.83
CA VAL A 32 11.27 14.67 17.04
C VAL A 32 11.52 14.85 15.55
N LYS A 33 11.76 16.08 15.08
CA LYS A 33 12.09 16.34 13.67
C LYS A 33 13.34 15.58 13.21
N LEU A 34 14.37 15.50 14.05
CA LEU A 34 15.59 14.77 13.74
C LEU A 34 15.36 13.26 13.68
N LYS A 35 14.56 12.71 14.60
CA LYS A 35 14.14 11.30 14.56
C LYS A 35 13.39 10.99 13.27
N TRP A 36 12.37 11.79 12.94
CA TRP A 36 11.61 11.65 11.71
C TRP A 36 12.49 11.73 10.46
N ARG A 37 13.45 12.67 10.42
CA ARG A 37 14.38 12.80 9.28
C ARG A 37 15.21 11.54 9.09
N ARG A 38 15.76 10.96 10.17
CA ARG A 38 16.54 9.72 10.12
C ARG A 38 15.71 8.56 9.62
N GLU A 39 14.53 8.34 10.23
CA GLU A 39 13.63 7.26 9.83
C GLU A 39 13.19 7.38 8.37
N LYS A 40 12.90 8.60 7.92
CA LYS A 40 12.59 8.89 6.50
C LYS A 40 13.75 8.54 5.56
N GLU A 41 14.99 8.74 6.00
CA GLU A 41 16.17 8.39 5.20
C GLU A 41 16.42 6.88 5.14
N GLU A 42 16.21 6.17 6.26
CA GLU A 42 16.23 4.71 6.28
C GLU A 42 15.14 4.10 5.40
N LEU A 43 13.90 4.63 5.45
CA LEU A 43 12.82 4.18 4.57
C LEU A 43 13.15 4.37 3.08
N LYS A 44 13.85 5.45 2.73
CA LYS A 44 14.32 5.65 1.35
C LYS A 44 15.34 4.60 0.91
N LYS A 45 16.24 4.17 1.80
CA LYS A 45 17.20 3.10 1.51
C LYS A 45 16.49 1.77 1.28
N VAL A 46 15.50 1.44 2.11
CA VAL A 46 14.67 0.24 1.93
C VAL A 46 13.92 0.29 0.60
N SER A 47 13.32 1.44 0.26
CA SER A 47 12.62 1.62 -1.03
C SER A 47 13.55 1.48 -2.24
N PHE A 48 14.80 1.93 -2.16
CA PHE A 48 15.77 1.74 -3.24
C PHE A 48 16.08 0.25 -3.46
N ILE A 49 16.27 -0.49 -2.38
CA ILE A 49 16.51 -1.93 -2.39
C ILE A 49 15.29 -2.66 -2.96
N GLU A 50 14.07 -2.35 -2.50
CA GLU A 50 12.82 -2.93 -2.97
C GLU A 50 12.57 -2.68 -4.46
N ASN A 51 12.84 -1.47 -4.96
CA ASN A 51 12.77 -1.18 -6.40
C ASN A 51 13.81 -1.97 -7.21
N GLY A 52 15.00 -2.19 -6.64
CA GLY A 52 16.02 -3.06 -7.23
C GLY A 52 15.56 -4.51 -7.34
N TYR A 53 15.01 -5.07 -6.26
CA TYR A 53 14.44 -6.42 -6.24
C TYR A 53 13.27 -6.56 -7.21
N GLN A 54 12.36 -5.58 -7.27
CA GLN A 54 11.26 -5.57 -8.22
C GLN A 54 11.74 -5.56 -9.67
N LYS A 55 12.82 -4.83 -9.98
CA LYS A 55 13.41 -4.81 -11.33
C LYS A 55 14.03 -6.15 -11.71
N VAL A 56 14.72 -6.80 -10.78
CA VAL A 56 15.28 -8.16 -11.00
C VAL A 56 14.17 -9.19 -11.17
N GLN A 57 13.10 -9.11 -10.38
CA GLN A 57 11.95 -10.00 -10.47
C GLN A 57 11.22 -9.86 -11.82
N VAL A 58 11.00 -8.63 -12.30
CA VAL A 58 10.41 -8.39 -13.63
C VAL A 58 11.30 -8.92 -14.75
N SER A 59 12.63 -8.75 -14.65
CA SER A 59 13.56 -9.33 -15.62
C SER A 59 13.53 -10.86 -15.61
N LEU A 60 13.37 -11.48 -14.43
CA LEU A 60 13.23 -12.94 -14.32
C LEU A 60 11.93 -13.43 -14.94
N ASP A 61 10.80 -12.77 -14.66
CA ASP A 61 9.49 -13.10 -15.25
C ASP A 61 9.52 -12.96 -16.79
N GLN A 62 10.26 -11.97 -17.32
CA GLN A 62 10.43 -11.79 -18.75
C GLN A 62 11.24 -12.94 -19.40
N VAL A 63 12.36 -13.34 -18.79
CA VAL A 63 13.18 -14.47 -19.29
C VAL A 63 12.42 -15.80 -19.21
N VAL A 64 11.61 -16.01 -18.17
CA VAL A 64 10.74 -17.19 -18.05
C VAL A 64 9.68 -17.19 -19.15
N SER A 65 9.06 -16.02 -19.43
CA SER A 65 8.06 -15.88 -20.49
C SER A 65 8.64 -16.08 -21.90
N GLU A 66 9.86 -15.61 -22.15
CA GLU A 66 10.57 -15.81 -23.43
C GLU A 66 10.92 -17.30 -23.66
N ASN A 67 11.33 -18.04 -22.62
CA ASN A 67 11.61 -19.48 -22.72
C ASN A 67 10.36 -20.34 -22.92
N LEU A 68 9.21 -19.96 -22.34
CA LEU A 68 7.93 -20.65 -22.57
C LEU A 68 7.43 -20.45 -24.01
N ASN A 69 7.62 -19.28 -24.59
CA ASN A 69 7.18 -18.99 -25.96
C ASN A 69 8.09 -19.64 -27.02
N ASN A 70 9.40 -19.77 -26.77
CA ASN A 70 10.33 -20.42 -27.69
C ASN A 70 10.21 -21.96 -27.73
N SER A 71 9.53 -22.58 -26.76
CA SER A 71 9.34 -24.04 -26.72
C SER A 71 8.13 -24.55 -27.52
N ASN A 72 7.37 -23.66 -28.18
CA ASN A 72 6.17 -23.99 -28.96
C ASN A 72 6.38 -24.11 -30.48
N SER A 73 7.62 -24.19 -30.97
CA SER A 73 7.90 -24.23 -32.42
C SER A 73 8.20 -25.61 -33.01
N ASP A 74 8.13 -26.71 -32.25
CA ASP A 74 8.28 -28.05 -32.86
C ASP A 74 7.71 -29.21 -32.02
N VAL A 75 6.38 -29.35 -31.92
CA VAL A 75 5.71 -30.66 -31.82
C VAL A 75 4.34 -30.56 -32.47
N GLY A 76 4.17 -31.25 -33.60
CA GLY A 76 2.90 -31.38 -34.30
C GLY A 76 1.83 -32.07 -33.45
N GLY A 77 0.67 -31.41 -33.36
CA GLY A 77 -0.66 -32.01 -33.33
C GLY A 77 -0.94 -33.13 -32.33
N VAL A 78 -1.41 -32.76 -31.13
CA VAL A 78 -2.59 -33.39 -30.53
C VAL A 78 -3.38 -32.29 -29.80
N SER A 79 -4.51 -31.91 -30.40
CA SER A 79 -5.52 -31.11 -29.71
C SER A 79 -6.21 -32.00 -28.69
N LEU A 80 -5.81 -31.87 -27.42
CA LEU A 80 -6.61 -32.29 -26.28
C LEU A 80 -7.24 -31.02 -25.73
N GLN A 81 -8.44 -30.70 -26.23
CA GLN A 81 -9.33 -29.77 -25.54
C GLN A 81 -9.61 -30.30 -24.14
N PRO A 82 -9.49 -29.49 -23.08
CA PRO A 82 -10.43 -29.55 -21.99
C PRO A 82 -11.55 -28.58 -22.32
N SER A 83 -12.69 -29.15 -22.69
CA SER A 83 -13.99 -28.49 -22.60
C SER A 83 -14.23 -28.04 -21.16
N SER A 84 -14.12 -26.74 -20.91
CA SER A 84 -14.92 -26.05 -19.89
C SER A 84 -14.83 -24.55 -20.11
N ASP A 85 -15.99 -23.94 -20.30
CA ASP A 85 -16.23 -22.50 -20.33
C ASP A 85 -15.50 -21.74 -19.21
N VAL A 86 -14.32 -21.20 -19.49
CA VAL A 86 -13.72 -20.16 -18.63
C VAL A 86 -14.07 -18.84 -19.28
N ASN A 87 -15.15 -18.24 -18.80
CA ASN A 87 -15.57 -16.88 -19.09
C ASN A 87 -14.33 -15.95 -19.02
N SER A 88 -13.74 -15.58 -20.17
CA SER A 88 -12.57 -14.71 -20.26
C SER A 88 -12.93 -13.32 -19.71
N LYS A 89 -12.78 -13.16 -18.40
CA LYS A 89 -13.05 -11.90 -17.70
C LYS A 89 -12.17 -10.80 -18.28
N LYS A 90 -12.74 -9.60 -18.45
CA LYS A 90 -12.00 -8.43 -18.97
C LYS A 90 -11.46 -7.60 -17.82
N CYS A 91 -10.25 -7.08 -18.00
CA CYS A 91 -9.56 -6.23 -17.05
C CYS A 91 -10.38 -4.95 -16.80
N ALA A 92 -10.72 -4.67 -15.54
CA ALA A 92 -11.51 -3.50 -15.17
C ALA A 92 -10.85 -2.15 -15.56
N ASN A 93 -9.52 -2.12 -15.69
CA ASN A 93 -8.80 -0.89 -16.05
C ASN A 93 -8.65 -0.67 -17.56
N CYS A 94 -8.29 -1.71 -18.32
CA CYS A 94 -7.87 -1.56 -19.73
C CYS A 94 -8.66 -2.44 -20.71
N ASN A 95 -9.66 -3.17 -20.22
CA ASN A 95 -10.59 -4.00 -20.98
C ASN A 95 -9.97 -5.15 -21.83
N ARG A 96 -8.67 -5.42 -21.67
CA ARG A 96 -8.01 -6.62 -22.21
C ARG A 96 -8.35 -7.85 -21.36
N GLU A 97 -7.97 -9.03 -21.83
CA GLU A 97 -8.14 -10.26 -21.06
C GLU A 97 -7.45 -10.17 -19.69
N ALA A 98 -8.16 -10.59 -18.64
CA ALA A 98 -7.67 -10.61 -17.28
C ALA A 98 -7.16 -12.00 -16.91
N PHE A 99 -6.07 -12.04 -16.17
CA PHE A 99 -5.41 -13.27 -15.73
C PHE A 99 -5.31 -13.36 -14.21
N ALA A 100 -5.70 -12.30 -13.51
CA ALA A 100 -5.67 -12.22 -12.06
C ALA A 100 -6.92 -11.49 -11.54
N GLU A 101 -7.22 -11.69 -10.26
CA GLU A 101 -8.28 -10.98 -9.54
C GLU A 101 -7.68 -10.22 -8.37
N CYS A 102 -8.39 -9.20 -7.88
CA CYS A 102 -7.96 -8.48 -6.68
C CYS A 102 -7.73 -9.46 -5.52
N SER A 103 -6.55 -9.43 -4.90
CA SER A 103 -6.18 -10.34 -3.82
C SER A 103 -7.05 -10.21 -2.56
N MET A 104 -7.66 -9.05 -2.36
CA MET A 104 -8.52 -8.76 -1.21
C MET A 104 -9.94 -9.26 -1.44
N CYS A 105 -10.63 -8.76 -2.47
CA CYS A 105 -12.03 -9.10 -2.69
C CYS A 105 -12.26 -10.29 -3.63
N ARG A 106 -11.29 -10.67 -4.46
CA ARG A 106 -11.39 -11.68 -5.53
C ARG A 106 -12.55 -11.49 -6.52
N GLN A 107 -13.15 -10.30 -6.55
CA GLN A 107 -14.30 -10.01 -7.41
C GLN A 107 -13.89 -9.26 -8.69
N THR A 108 -12.90 -8.37 -8.59
CA THR A 108 -12.52 -7.50 -9.72
C THR A 108 -11.33 -8.08 -10.49
N PRO A 109 -11.49 -8.40 -11.78
CA PRO A 109 -10.44 -8.98 -12.62
C PRO A 109 -9.50 -7.91 -13.21
N TYR A 110 -8.20 -8.22 -13.26
CA TYR A 110 -7.14 -7.39 -13.82
C TYR A 110 -6.18 -8.20 -14.69
N CYS A 111 -5.63 -7.57 -15.73
CA CYS A 111 -4.58 -8.19 -16.54
C CYS A 111 -3.19 -8.11 -15.88
N SER A 112 -3.01 -7.23 -14.90
CA SER A 112 -1.75 -7.06 -14.15
C SER A 112 -1.95 -6.23 -12.88
N THR A 113 -0.99 -6.32 -11.95
CA THR A 113 -0.93 -5.48 -10.74
C THR A 113 -0.79 -4.00 -11.04
N PHE A 114 -0.30 -3.64 -12.23
CA PHE A 114 -0.28 -2.25 -12.70
C PHE A 114 -1.69 -1.72 -12.95
N CYS A 115 -2.54 -2.50 -13.64
CA CYS A 115 -3.93 -2.13 -13.90
C CYS A 115 -4.74 -2.03 -12.60
N GLN A 116 -4.51 -2.93 -11.64
CA GLN A 116 -5.12 -2.86 -10.31
C GLN A 116 -4.78 -1.54 -9.60
N ARG A 117 -3.49 -1.15 -9.56
CA ARG A 117 -3.07 0.11 -8.92
C ARG A 117 -3.65 1.35 -9.60
N LYS A 118 -3.81 1.32 -10.92
CA LYS A 118 -4.42 2.42 -11.69
C LYS A 118 -5.92 2.56 -11.42
N ASP A 119 -6.61 1.44 -11.18
CA ASP A 119 -8.03 1.40 -10.89
C ASP A 119 -8.37 1.59 -9.39
N TRP A 120 -7.37 1.52 -8.51
CA TRP A 120 -7.56 1.47 -7.05
C TRP A 120 -8.46 2.57 -6.49
N THR A 121 -8.31 3.82 -6.96
CA THR A 121 -9.12 4.95 -6.46
C THR A 121 -10.62 4.72 -6.62
N THR A 122 -11.02 4.04 -7.70
CA THR A 122 -12.41 3.68 -8.00
C THR A 122 -12.79 2.37 -7.30
N HIS A 123 -11.91 1.37 -7.37
CA HIS A 123 -12.16 0.03 -6.84
C HIS A 123 -12.24 -0.04 -5.29
N GLN A 124 -11.50 0.78 -4.57
CA GLN A 124 -11.35 0.68 -3.10
C GLN A 124 -12.68 0.70 -2.32
N VAL A 125 -13.67 1.44 -2.80
CA VAL A 125 -14.98 1.58 -2.13
C VAL A 125 -15.77 0.27 -2.24
N GLU A 126 -15.65 -0.43 -3.36
CA GLU A 126 -16.31 -1.69 -3.65
C GLU A 126 -15.54 -2.88 -3.07
N CYS A 127 -14.21 -2.78 -3.01
CA CYS A 127 -13.31 -3.79 -2.49
C CYS A 127 -13.67 -4.20 -1.04
N VAL A 128 -14.01 -3.22 -0.20
CA VAL A 128 -14.34 -3.42 1.23
C VAL A 128 -15.71 -4.08 1.43
N ARG A 129 -16.63 -4.00 0.46
CA ARG A 129 -18.00 -4.54 0.58
C ARG A 129 -18.10 -6.03 0.23
N SER A 130 -16.96 -6.67 -0.06
CA SER A 130 -16.89 -8.01 -0.65
C SER A 130 -16.69 -9.14 0.35
N ASP A 131 -16.57 -8.85 1.65
CA ASP A 131 -16.74 -9.85 2.70
C ASP A 131 -18.21 -10.25 2.77
N GLN A 132 -18.63 -11.13 1.87
CA GLN A 132 -19.83 -11.93 2.08
C GLN A 132 -19.57 -12.82 3.28
N ILE A 133 -19.89 -12.30 4.47
CA ILE A 133 -20.19 -13.10 5.64
C ILE A 133 -21.33 -14.03 5.21
N MET A 134 -21.01 -15.29 4.91
CA MET A 134 -22.01 -16.35 4.92
C MET A 134 -22.57 -16.41 6.34
N LEU A 135 -23.65 -15.68 6.59
CA LEU A 135 -24.53 -15.98 7.71
C LEU A 135 -25.20 -17.31 7.35
N ILE A 136 -24.61 -18.41 7.82
CA ILE A 136 -25.36 -19.65 8.00
C ILE A 136 -26.40 -19.33 9.05
N VAL A 137 -27.59 -18.93 8.61
CA VAL A 137 -28.78 -18.98 9.45
C VAL A 137 -29.19 -20.45 9.44
N ASP A 138 -28.72 -21.18 10.45
CA ASP A 138 -29.28 -22.48 10.80
C ASP A 138 -30.77 -22.26 11.08
N THR A 139 -31.60 -22.47 10.06
CA THR A 139 -33.04 -22.56 10.24
C THR A 139 -33.34 -24.04 10.36
N THR A 140 -33.21 -24.53 11.59
CA THR A 140 -33.83 -25.77 12.03
C THR A 140 -35.34 -25.58 11.99
N GLN A 141 -36.01 -26.21 11.02
CA GLN A 141 -37.30 -26.86 11.22
C GLN A 141 -37.60 -27.86 10.10
#